data_AF-A0A026W7S5-F1
#
_entry.id   AF-A0A026W7S5-F1
#
_cell.length_a   1.000
_cell.length_b   1.000
_cell.length_c   1.000
_cell.angle_alpha   90.00
_cell.angle_beta   90.00
_cell.angle_gamma   90.00
#
_symmetry.space_group_name_H-M   'P 1'
#
loop_
_entity.id
_entity.type
_entity.pdbx_description
1 polymer ?
#
loop_
_entity_poly.entity_id
_entity_poly.type
_entity_poly.pdbx_seq_one_letter_code
_entity_poly.pdbx_strand_id
1 'polypeptide(L)'
;MGILYNSYAKEKRLRSGRSHLKRCLELLNGKELNRRTILIVMRATMQLEYIFHKLKEPKQCCPYSHKAIGFYLQYTSQLRSFPMPFVTLSVSLDVEKPGSTDINSMMTLFSNLLEHVKTCALDEWDPLDIIPIHNLLMVRATVMSDIVTDGLMWIITATPFYVYLLHKYRFSDTRNYLAVTQYILDTSEGEFNATKKPNRLLHNKDISTLYSDTRMHLELGWAKYGNMLLLYSQYKLFQQFRTKKADTSRSTSSIEPKESAEPLTFNWENLDQRLKDIACQVTDKYVSNLRDAKAIFVHTTKWLEKSKAYFLKTENTLFLSLYLTTRYNITLTYKHLECFEPDRSMRINMHKRRVQMLKDVLILAKGLKGQFLLYICIDIVTSYGAIIDMLMENAEIAGQPFTEIETAVLEYVKNCVESWENYYNADAELPKLKKK
;
A
#
# COMPACT_ATOMS: atom_id res chain seq x y z
N MET A 1 22.19 20.28 22.39
CA MET A 1 20.83 20.20 22.95
C MET A 1 19.91 19.58 21.91
N GLY A 2 19.58 18.29 22.05
CA GLY A 2 18.55 17.65 21.23
C GLY A 2 17.18 18.07 21.75
N ILE A 3 16.36 18.73 20.93
CA ILE A 3 15.02 19.13 21.35
C ILE A 3 14.04 18.04 20.95
N LEU A 4 13.44 17.40 21.96
CA LEU A 4 12.30 16.47 21.82
C LEU A 4 11.06 17.27 21.40
N TYR A 5 10.47 16.99 20.23
CA TYR A 5 9.25 17.65 19.76
C TYR A 5 7.99 16.77 19.79
N ASN A 6 8.11 15.46 20.08
CA ASN A 6 6.96 14.55 20.15
C ASN A 6 5.99 14.94 21.28
N SER A 7 6.48 15.49 22.39
CA SER A 7 5.65 15.89 23.56
C SER A 7 5.00 17.27 23.47
N TYR A 8 5.30 18.11 22.47
CA TYR A 8 4.72 19.45 22.39
C TYR A 8 3.44 19.48 21.56
N ALA A 9 2.34 19.88 22.21
CA ALA A 9 1.04 20.17 21.57
C ALA A 9 0.80 21.67 21.33
N LYS A 10 1.63 22.56 21.91
CA LYS A 10 1.46 24.02 21.78
C LYS A 10 2.03 24.52 20.45
N GLU A 11 1.16 25.05 19.59
CA GLU A 11 1.51 25.54 18.24
C GLU A 11 2.71 26.49 18.21
N LYS A 12 2.82 27.41 19.18
CA LYS A 12 3.95 28.35 19.29
C LYS A 12 5.31 27.64 19.42
N ARG A 13 5.36 26.52 20.15
CA ARG A 13 6.59 25.71 20.31
C ARG A 13 6.92 24.92 19.06
N LEU A 14 5.90 24.40 18.36
CA LEU A 14 6.07 23.73 17.06
C LEU A 14 6.63 24.68 16.00
N ARG A 15 6.09 25.90 15.90
CA ARG A 15 6.60 26.94 14.99
C ARG A 15 8.05 27.34 15.33
N SER A 16 8.38 27.44 16.61
CA SER A 16 9.77 27.68 17.06
C SER A 16 10.67 26.51 16.64
N GLY A 17 10.26 25.27 16.86
CA GLY A 17 11.03 24.09 16.44
C GLY A 17 11.26 23.99 14.95
N ARG A 18 10.24 24.30 14.15
CA ARG A 18 10.35 24.44 12.70
C ARG A 18 11.48 25.41 12.32
N SER A 19 11.55 26.57 12.96
CA SER A 19 12.59 27.58 12.70
C SER A 19 13.99 27.06 13.04
N HIS A 20 14.15 26.44 14.21
CA HIS A 20 15.44 25.89 14.65
C HIS A 20 15.93 24.75 13.75
N LEU A 21 15.03 23.84 13.34
CA LEU A 21 15.37 22.73 12.45
C LEU A 21 15.72 23.21 11.05
N LYS A 22 14.97 24.18 10.50
CA LYS A 22 15.36 24.83 9.22
C LYS A 22 16.75 25.46 9.33
N ARG A 23 17.02 26.19 10.42
CA ARG A 23 18.34 26.77 10.65
C ARG A 23 19.44 25.72 10.79
N CYS A 24 19.14 24.58 11.43
CA CYS A 24 20.06 23.45 11.52
C CYS A 24 20.40 22.91 10.13
N LEU A 25 19.41 22.69 9.28
CA LEU A 25 19.61 22.25 7.90
C LEU A 25 20.40 23.28 7.07
N GLU A 26 20.13 24.59 7.23
CA GLU A 26 20.90 25.66 6.59
C GLU A 26 22.38 25.63 6.97
N LEU A 27 22.71 25.39 8.25
CA LEU A 27 24.09 25.31 8.73
C LEU A 27 24.84 24.06 8.22
N LEU A 28 24.09 23.03 7.80
CA LEU A 28 24.63 21.79 7.24
C LEU A 28 24.73 21.81 5.71
N ASN A 29 24.27 22.88 5.05
CA ASN A 29 24.37 23.02 3.59
C ASN A 29 25.82 22.88 3.11
N GLY A 30 26.03 22.10 2.05
CA GLY A 30 27.35 21.78 1.48
C GLY A 30 28.14 20.72 2.26
N LYS A 31 27.57 20.17 3.34
CA LYS A 31 28.19 19.14 4.18
C LYS A 31 27.30 17.90 4.32
N GLU A 32 26.25 17.77 3.54
CA GLU A 32 25.19 16.78 3.75
C GLU A 32 25.67 15.35 3.52
N LEU A 33 26.65 15.16 2.63
CA LEU A 33 27.26 13.86 2.32
C LEU A 33 28.42 13.48 3.27
N ASN A 34 28.72 14.29 4.29
CA ASN A 34 29.79 13.95 5.22
C ASN A 34 29.29 12.90 6.23
N ARG A 35 30.09 11.86 6.47
CA ARG A 35 29.80 10.78 7.44
C ARG A 35 29.48 11.28 8.86
N ARG A 36 29.86 12.50 9.22
CA ARG A 36 29.58 13.13 10.52
C ARG A 36 28.22 13.83 10.60
N THR A 37 27.63 14.15 9.46
CA THR A 37 26.49 15.08 9.34
C THR A 37 25.30 14.45 8.64
N ILE A 38 25.47 13.43 7.80
CA ILE A 38 24.37 12.77 7.07
C ILE A 38 23.24 12.32 8.00
N LEU A 39 23.57 11.71 9.13
CA LEU A 39 22.60 11.31 10.14
C LEU A 39 21.88 12.50 10.80
N ILE A 40 22.59 13.61 10.99
CA ILE A 40 22.01 14.83 11.54
C ILE A 40 21.03 15.43 10.54
N VAL A 41 21.38 15.45 9.25
CA VAL A 41 20.49 15.91 8.17
C VAL A 41 19.22 15.06 8.12
N MET A 42 19.34 13.73 8.09
CA MET A 42 18.18 12.82 8.06
C MET A 42 17.27 13.01 9.27
N ARG A 43 17.85 13.08 10.49
CA ARG A 43 17.10 13.27 11.75
C ARG A 43 16.41 14.64 11.79
N ALA A 44 17.10 15.70 11.41
CA ALA A 44 16.55 17.05 11.39
C ALA A 44 15.39 17.16 10.39
N THR A 45 15.51 16.55 9.20
CA THR A 45 14.43 16.47 8.22
C THR A 45 13.22 15.70 8.77
N MET A 46 13.42 14.53 9.36
CA MET A 46 12.32 13.72 9.90
C MET A 46 11.60 14.42 11.07
N GLN A 47 12.32 15.15 11.92
CA GLN A 47 11.69 15.96 12.98
C GLN A 47 10.93 17.16 12.41
N LEU A 48 11.47 17.79 11.38
CA LEU A 48 10.83 18.92 10.70
C LEU A 48 9.51 18.46 10.05
N GLU A 49 9.50 17.26 9.50
CA GLU A 49 8.34 16.59 8.94
C GLU A 49 7.23 16.38 9.98
N TYR A 50 7.58 15.78 11.12
CA TYR A 50 6.64 15.57 12.20
C TYR A 50 6.01 16.89 12.68
N ILE A 51 6.80 17.97 12.74
CA ILE A 51 6.30 19.31 13.05
C ILE A 51 5.34 19.82 11.98
N PHE A 52 5.65 19.66 10.68
CA PHE A 52 4.75 20.08 9.60
C PHE A 52 3.41 19.32 9.64
N HIS A 53 3.44 18.02 9.92
CA HIS A 53 2.23 17.22 10.11
C HIS A 53 1.38 17.72 11.28
N LYS A 54 2.00 17.98 12.44
CA LYS A 54 1.30 18.56 13.59
C LYS A 54 0.72 19.94 13.31
N LEU A 55 1.37 20.73 12.46
CA LEU A 55 0.89 22.04 12.01
C LEU A 55 -0.15 21.97 10.89
N LYS A 56 -0.50 20.77 10.40
CA LYS A 56 -1.39 20.54 9.25
C LYS A 56 -0.90 21.19 7.96
N GLU A 57 0.42 21.24 7.78
CA GLU A 57 1.11 21.79 6.60
C GLU A 57 1.98 20.73 5.88
N PRO A 58 1.53 19.48 5.64
CA PRO A 58 2.38 18.40 5.16
C PRO A 58 3.00 18.67 3.78
N LYS A 59 2.31 19.41 2.90
CA LYS A 59 2.81 19.80 1.57
C LYS A 59 4.14 20.56 1.61
N GLN A 60 4.41 21.31 2.69
CA GLN A 60 5.66 22.04 2.83
C GLN A 60 6.85 21.15 3.19
N CYS A 61 6.59 19.91 3.61
CA CYS A 61 7.65 18.99 4.03
C CYS A 61 8.26 18.20 2.88
N CYS A 62 7.46 17.83 1.88
CA CYS A 62 7.85 16.90 0.82
C CYS A 62 9.23 17.21 0.19
N PRO A 63 9.59 18.48 -0.12
CA PRO A 63 10.91 18.79 -0.68
C PRO A 63 12.08 18.43 0.25
N TYR A 64 11.91 18.53 1.57
CA TYR A 64 12.94 18.19 2.54
C TYR A 64 13.17 16.67 2.61
N SER A 65 12.09 15.88 2.63
CA SER A 65 12.18 14.41 2.68
C SER A 65 12.82 13.84 1.40
N HIS A 66 12.42 14.34 0.21
CA HIS A 66 13.08 14.00 -1.05
C HIS A 66 14.57 14.34 -1.04
N LYS A 67 14.92 15.55 -0.60
CA LYS A 67 16.33 16.00 -0.53
C LYS A 67 17.15 15.14 0.44
N ALA A 68 16.60 14.77 1.59
CA ALA A 68 17.29 13.90 2.56
C ALA A 68 17.49 12.48 2.04
N ILE A 69 16.49 11.91 1.35
CA ILE A 69 16.62 10.63 0.65
C ILE A 69 17.72 10.73 -0.41
N GLY A 70 17.67 11.75 -1.28
CA GLY A 70 18.71 11.97 -2.30
C GLY A 70 20.12 12.05 -1.72
N PHE A 71 20.32 12.77 -0.61
CA PHE A 71 21.62 12.83 0.07
C PHE A 71 22.07 11.47 0.61
N TYR A 72 21.16 10.70 1.20
CA TYR A 72 21.49 9.37 1.69
C TYR A 72 21.87 8.41 0.56
N LEU A 73 21.17 8.48 -0.58
CA LEU A 73 21.46 7.69 -1.77
C LEU A 73 22.80 8.09 -2.41
N GLN A 74 23.08 9.38 -2.48
CA GLN A 74 24.36 9.88 -2.97
C GLN A 74 25.50 9.50 -2.03
N TYR A 75 25.30 9.56 -0.72
CA TYR A 75 26.26 9.10 0.28
C TYR A 75 26.56 7.60 0.15
N THR A 76 25.53 6.79 -0.07
CA THR A 76 25.66 5.32 -0.12
C THR A 76 26.15 4.79 -1.47
N SER A 77 25.87 5.48 -2.58
CA SER A 77 26.37 5.12 -3.92
C SER A 77 27.87 5.35 -4.11
N GLN A 78 28.48 6.25 -3.34
CA GLN A 78 29.90 6.61 -3.46
C GLN A 78 30.87 5.61 -2.81
N LEU A 79 30.39 4.53 -2.16
CA LEU A 79 31.21 3.76 -1.21
C LEU A 79 31.10 2.25 -1.43
N ARG A 80 32.18 1.62 -1.95
CA ARG A 80 32.36 0.15 -2.03
C ARG A 80 32.38 -0.54 -0.66
N SER A 81 32.62 0.22 0.40
CA SER A 81 32.52 -0.22 1.81
C SER A 81 31.87 0.91 2.60
N PHE A 82 30.68 0.67 3.13
CA PHE A 82 29.90 1.62 3.93
C PHE A 82 30.70 2.11 5.14
N PRO A 83 31.22 3.35 5.17
CA PRO A 83 31.81 3.89 6.39
C PRO A 83 30.65 4.27 7.30
N MET A 84 30.52 3.55 8.41
CA MET A 84 29.49 3.82 9.41
C MET A 84 29.55 5.32 9.79
N PRO A 85 28.44 6.06 9.62
CA PRO A 85 28.34 7.44 10.05
C PRO A 85 28.76 7.58 11.51
N PHE A 86 29.57 8.59 11.76
CA PHE A 86 30.13 8.85 13.09
C PHE A 86 29.31 9.96 13.74
N VAL A 87 28.57 9.67 14.80
CA VAL A 87 27.77 10.69 15.49
C VAL A 87 28.39 11.02 16.85
N THR A 88 28.94 12.23 16.95
CA THR A 88 29.40 12.84 18.21
C THR A 88 28.28 13.55 18.99
N LEU A 89 27.07 13.67 18.43
CA LEU A 89 25.99 14.48 19.01
C LEU A 89 24.63 13.76 19.06
N SER A 90 24.15 13.57 20.28
CA SER A 90 22.89 12.96 20.68
C SER A 90 21.68 13.79 20.24
N VAL A 91 21.24 13.63 19.00
CA VAL A 91 19.85 13.95 18.60
C VAL A 91 19.10 12.63 18.59
N SER A 92 18.53 12.25 19.73
CA SER A 92 17.65 11.08 19.82
C SER A 92 16.27 11.46 19.29
N LEU A 93 15.74 10.64 18.40
CA LEU A 93 14.34 10.68 17.99
C LEU A 93 13.52 9.91 19.02
N ASP A 94 12.26 10.30 19.25
CA ASP A 94 11.35 9.51 20.11
C ASP A 94 11.06 8.09 19.57
N VAL A 95 11.47 7.80 18.34
CA VAL A 95 11.35 6.50 17.67
C VAL A 95 12.60 5.62 17.87
N GLU A 96 13.70 6.20 18.35
CA GLU A 96 14.97 5.49 18.56
C GLU A 96 15.23 5.32 20.06
N LYS A 97 15.67 4.13 20.48
CA LYS A 97 16.21 3.98 21.84
C LYS A 97 17.43 4.92 21.98
N PRO A 98 17.52 5.73 23.04
CA PRO A 98 18.65 6.64 23.24
C PRO A 98 19.95 5.86 23.23
N GLY A 99 20.85 6.19 22.28
CA GLY A 99 22.15 5.54 22.12
C GLY A 99 22.30 4.61 20.90
N SER A 100 21.23 4.27 20.17
CA SER A 100 21.35 3.53 18.90
C SER A 100 21.91 4.44 17.81
N THR A 101 23.18 4.22 17.45
CA THR A 101 23.91 4.93 16.38
C THR A 101 24.37 3.95 15.30
N ASP A 102 23.71 2.80 15.25
CA ASP A 102 24.02 1.69 14.37
C ASP A 102 23.33 1.85 13.00
N ILE A 103 23.61 0.89 12.13
CA ILE A 103 22.99 0.75 10.82
C ILE A 103 21.45 0.68 10.92
N ASN A 104 20.90 0.13 12.00
CA ASN A 104 19.46 -0.03 12.20
C ASN A 104 18.76 1.32 12.41
N SER A 105 19.41 2.27 13.10
CA SER A 105 18.94 3.66 13.21
C SER A 105 18.81 4.32 11.84
N MET A 106 19.79 4.15 10.95
CA MET A 106 19.69 4.67 9.58
C MET A 106 18.60 4.01 8.75
N MET A 107 18.46 2.68 8.83
CA MET A 107 17.41 1.98 8.11
C MET A 107 16.03 2.43 8.59
N THR A 108 15.85 2.58 9.91
CA THR A 108 14.61 3.12 10.50
C THR A 108 14.31 4.53 10.01
N LEU A 109 15.31 5.42 10.01
CA LEU A 109 15.20 6.78 9.48
C LEU A 109 14.81 6.80 8.01
N PHE A 110 15.45 5.95 7.22
CA PHE A 110 15.18 5.82 5.80
C PHE A 110 13.77 5.28 5.55
N SER A 111 13.33 4.23 6.26
CA SER A 111 11.96 3.70 6.22
C SER A 111 10.91 4.76 6.53
N ASN A 112 11.14 5.56 7.57
CA ASN A 112 10.21 6.62 7.97
C ASN A 112 10.10 7.69 6.89
N LEU A 113 11.22 8.10 6.29
CA LEU A 113 11.23 9.04 5.17
C LEU A 113 10.52 8.45 3.93
N LEU A 114 10.68 7.16 3.65
CA LEU A 114 9.96 6.47 2.57
C LEU A 114 8.44 6.41 2.82
N GLU A 115 8.01 6.08 4.04
CA GLU A 115 6.57 6.06 4.37
C GLU A 115 5.96 7.45 4.28
N HIS A 116 6.73 8.50 4.59
CA HIS A 116 6.23 9.87 4.44
C HIS A 116 6.02 10.28 2.99
N VAL A 117 6.95 9.93 2.11
CA VAL A 117 6.87 10.21 0.68
C VAL A 117 5.54 9.75 0.09
N LYS A 118 5.08 8.56 0.50
CA LYS A 118 3.78 8.00 0.09
C LYS A 118 2.61 8.94 0.41
N THR A 119 2.71 9.73 1.46
CA THR A 119 1.68 10.71 1.87
C THR A 119 1.82 12.08 1.22
N CYS A 120 2.98 12.37 0.63
CA CYS A 120 3.40 13.72 0.29
C CYS A 120 3.08 14.12 -1.16
N ALA A 121 3.33 13.21 -2.10
CA ALA A 121 2.82 13.20 -3.47
C ALA A 121 3.42 11.96 -4.13
N LEU A 122 2.61 10.92 -4.38
CA LEU A 122 3.05 9.67 -5.02
C LEU A 122 3.66 9.90 -6.43
N ASP A 123 3.56 11.10 -7.00
CA ASP A 123 3.88 11.40 -8.39
C ASP A 123 5.21 12.12 -8.65
N GLU A 124 5.99 12.45 -7.61
CA GLU A 124 7.20 13.28 -7.76
C GLU A 124 8.52 12.51 -7.79
N TRP A 125 8.49 11.19 -7.60
CA TRP A 125 9.71 10.37 -7.61
C TRP A 125 10.17 10.08 -9.04
N ASP A 126 11.38 10.50 -9.36
CA ASP A 126 12.01 10.20 -10.64
C ASP A 126 12.49 8.73 -10.64
N PRO A 127 12.37 7.99 -11.76
CA PRO A 127 13.06 6.71 -11.93
C PRO A 127 14.53 6.68 -11.49
N LEU A 128 15.25 7.80 -11.60
CA LEU A 128 16.63 7.97 -11.13
C LEU A 128 16.78 7.86 -9.59
N ASP A 129 15.73 8.19 -8.83
CA ASP A 129 15.71 8.03 -7.37
C ASP A 129 15.45 6.57 -6.95
N ILE A 130 14.80 5.77 -7.81
CA ILE A 130 14.41 4.39 -7.51
C ILE A 130 15.63 3.45 -7.49
N ILE A 131 16.57 3.62 -8.44
CA ILE A 131 17.71 2.72 -8.61
C ILE A 131 18.63 2.70 -7.38
N PRO A 132 19.06 3.83 -6.81
CA PRO A 132 19.91 3.81 -5.63
C PRO A 132 19.23 3.17 -4.40
N ILE A 133 17.92 3.36 -4.25
CA ILE A 133 17.13 2.77 -3.15
C ILE A 133 17.09 1.25 -3.30
N HIS A 134 16.81 0.80 -4.51
CA HIS A 134 16.85 -0.61 -4.85
C HIS A 134 18.22 -1.21 -4.53
N ASN A 135 19.31 -0.62 -5.05
CA ASN A 135 20.67 -1.09 -4.85
C ASN A 135 21.03 -1.18 -3.37
N LEU A 136 20.67 -0.18 -2.57
CA LEU A 136 20.87 -0.22 -1.12
C LEU A 136 20.13 -1.40 -0.48
N LEU A 137 18.85 -1.58 -0.79
CA LEU A 137 18.05 -2.68 -0.25
C LEU A 137 18.63 -4.05 -0.66
N MET A 138 19.14 -4.17 -1.90
CA MET A 138 19.77 -5.40 -2.37
C MET A 138 21.09 -5.67 -1.64
N VAL A 139 22.00 -4.68 -1.56
CA VAL A 139 23.25 -4.81 -0.79
C VAL A 139 22.94 -5.22 0.65
N ARG A 140 21.94 -4.60 1.28
CA ARG A 140 21.56 -4.92 2.66
C ARG A 140 21.07 -6.35 2.84
N ALA A 141 20.30 -6.86 1.89
CA ALA A 141 19.87 -8.25 1.91
C ALA A 141 21.02 -9.25 1.75
N THR A 142 22.10 -8.89 1.05
CA THR A 142 23.28 -9.76 0.91
C THR A 142 24.16 -9.83 2.16
N VAL A 143 24.08 -8.84 3.05
CA VAL A 143 24.91 -8.74 4.27
C VAL A 143 24.11 -8.98 5.56
N MET A 144 22.89 -9.53 5.46
CA MET A 144 22.08 -9.90 6.62
C MET A 144 22.80 -10.94 7.47
N SER A 145 22.96 -10.64 8.76
CA SER A 145 23.64 -11.52 9.71
C SER A 145 22.67 -12.31 10.58
N ASP A 146 21.56 -11.70 10.97
CA ASP A 146 20.44 -12.32 11.68
C ASP A 146 19.18 -12.23 10.81
N ILE A 147 18.72 -13.36 10.26
CA ILE A 147 17.55 -13.41 9.39
C ILE A 147 16.26 -12.95 10.09
N VAL A 148 16.18 -13.09 11.42
CA VAL A 148 15.01 -12.67 12.19
C VAL A 148 15.03 -11.16 12.38
N THR A 149 16.07 -10.63 12.99
CA THR A 149 16.11 -9.19 13.31
C THR A 149 16.40 -8.34 12.08
N ASP A 150 17.48 -8.64 11.33
CA ASP A 150 17.87 -7.88 10.14
C ASP A 150 16.85 -8.08 9.01
N GLY A 151 16.30 -9.30 8.89
CA GLY A 151 15.27 -9.61 7.92
C GLY A 151 13.97 -8.85 8.16
N LEU A 152 13.46 -8.80 9.40
CA LEU A 152 12.28 -8.00 9.74
C LEU A 152 12.51 -6.51 9.48
N MET A 153 13.68 -5.97 9.85
CA MET A 153 14.02 -4.57 9.58
C MET A 153 14.08 -4.27 8.08
N TRP A 154 14.61 -5.19 7.28
CA TRP A 154 14.60 -5.05 5.83
C TRP A 154 13.18 -5.03 5.27
N ILE A 155 12.29 -5.92 5.74
CA ILE A 155 10.90 -5.97 5.26
C ILE A 155 10.17 -4.66 5.58
N ILE A 156 10.32 -4.15 6.80
CA ILE A 156 9.74 -2.88 7.22
C ILE A 156 10.22 -1.74 6.32
N THR A 157 11.50 -1.75 5.95
CA THR A 157 12.09 -0.75 5.04
C THR A 157 11.63 -0.91 3.60
N ALA A 158 11.52 -2.13 3.10
CA ALA A 158 11.13 -2.43 1.73
C ALA A 158 9.62 -2.19 1.50
N THR A 159 8.79 -2.25 2.54
CA THR A 159 7.33 -2.15 2.43
C THR A 159 6.83 -0.86 1.79
N PRO A 160 7.21 0.34 2.27
CA PRO A 160 6.81 1.59 1.61
C PRO A 160 7.30 1.66 0.16
N PHE A 161 8.50 1.13 -0.11
CA PHE A 161 9.11 1.16 -1.43
C PHE A 161 8.36 0.30 -2.45
N TYR A 162 8.04 -0.97 -2.14
CA TYR A 162 7.28 -1.80 -3.08
C TYR A 162 5.81 -1.36 -3.19
N VAL A 163 5.24 -0.71 -2.16
CA VAL A 163 3.92 -0.08 -2.27
C VAL A 163 3.96 1.06 -3.29
N TYR A 164 5.01 1.89 -3.25
CA TYR A 164 5.23 2.92 -4.27
C TYR A 164 5.37 2.31 -5.67
N LEU A 165 6.17 1.25 -5.84
CA LEU A 165 6.33 0.56 -7.12
C LEU A 165 5.00 0.02 -7.66
N LEU A 166 4.15 -0.52 -6.78
CA LEU A 166 2.82 -1.02 -7.14
C LEU A 166 1.92 0.12 -7.65
N HIS A 167 1.94 1.28 -7.00
CA HIS A 167 1.20 2.46 -7.45
C HIS A 167 1.70 3.00 -8.81
N LYS A 168 2.96 2.73 -9.16
CA LYS A 168 3.53 3.03 -10.48
C LYS A 168 3.35 1.90 -11.50
N TYR A 169 2.51 0.91 -11.20
CA TYR A 169 2.25 -0.25 -12.06
C TYR A 169 3.53 -1.05 -12.43
N ARG A 170 4.59 -0.94 -11.61
CA ARG A 170 5.82 -1.74 -11.76
C ARG A 170 5.63 -3.12 -11.14
N PHE A 171 4.79 -3.93 -11.78
CA PHE A 171 4.33 -5.21 -11.24
C PHE A 171 5.46 -6.25 -11.09
N SER A 172 6.39 -6.32 -12.04
CA SER A 172 7.55 -7.24 -11.93
C SER A 172 8.38 -6.92 -10.68
N ASP A 173 8.73 -5.64 -10.50
CA ASP A 173 9.55 -5.21 -9.37
C ASP A 173 8.83 -5.42 -8.04
N THR A 174 7.55 -5.07 -7.97
CA THR A 174 6.71 -5.28 -6.78
C THR A 174 6.64 -6.76 -6.40
N ARG A 175 6.40 -7.64 -7.39
CA ARG A 175 6.32 -9.09 -7.18
C ARG A 175 7.61 -9.65 -6.61
N ASN A 176 8.76 -9.19 -7.12
CA ASN A 176 10.07 -9.62 -6.64
C ASN A 176 10.27 -9.22 -5.17
N TYR A 177 9.92 -7.99 -4.79
CA TYR A 177 9.98 -7.56 -3.38
C TYR A 177 9.04 -8.36 -2.45
N LEU A 178 7.81 -8.65 -2.90
CA LEU A 178 6.87 -9.47 -2.14
C LEU A 178 7.38 -10.91 -1.99
N ALA A 179 8.00 -11.46 -3.03
CA ALA A 179 8.60 -12.79 -2.99
C ALA A 179 9.77 -12.86 -2.00
N VAL A 180 10.66 -11.87 -2.01
CA VAL A 180 11.78 -11.79 -1.05
C VAL A 180 11.25 -11.64 0.38
N THR A 181 10.25 -10.78 0.58
CA THR A 181 9.59 -10.60 1.89
C THR A 181 9.01 -11.91 2.41
N GLN A 182 8.32 -12.65 1.54
CA GLN A 182 7.78 -13.95 1.89
C GLN A 182 8.87 -14.96 2.21
N TYR A 183 9.93 -15.02 1.41
CA TYR A 183 11.06 -15.91 1.66
C TYR A 183 11.71 -15.66 3.02
N ILE A 184 11.96 -14.40 3.39
CA ILE A 184 12.54 -14.02 4.69
C ILE A 184 11.61 -14.46 5.84
N LEU A 185 10.30 -14.22 5.72
CA LEU A 185 9.33 -14.61 6.75
C LEU A 185 9.18 -16.13 6.87
N ASP A 186 9.08 -16.85 5.75
CA ASP A 186 8.97 -18.30 5.74
C ASP A 186 10.23 -18.96 6.32
N THR A 187 11.42 -18.38 6.06
CA THR A 187 12.70 -18.87 6.62
C THR A 187 12.79 -18.60 8.13
N SER A 188 12.28 -17.47 8.61
CA SER A 188 12.30 -17.10 10.04
C SER A 188 11.16 -17.74 10.85
N GLU A 189 10.21 -18.43 10.21
CA GLU A 189 9.02 -18.99 10.87
C GLU A 189 9.36 -20.05 11.94
N GLY A 190 10.36 -20.91 11.68
CA GLY A 190 10.77 -21.95 12.62
C GLY A 190 11.39 -21.39 13.91
N GLU A 191 12.26 -20.42 13.77
CA GLU A 191 12.89 -19.72 14.89
C GLU A 191 11.85 -18.93 15.69
N PHE A 192 10.91 -18.28 14.99
CA PHE A 192 9.81 -17.58 15.63
C PHE A 192 8.90 -18.51 16.42
N ASN A 193 8.48 -19.64 15.85
CA ASN A 193 7.64 -20.60 16.57
C ASN A 193 8.34 -21.19 17.81
N ALA A 194 9.68 -21.30 17.78
CA ALA A 194 10.45 -21.69 18.96
C ALA A 194 10.44 -20.63 20.08
N THR A 195 10.34 -19.33 19.75
CA THR A 195 10.28 -18.24 20.75
C THR A 195 8.96 -18.16 21.52
N LYS A 196 7.88 -18.78 21.03
CA LYS A 196 6.56 -18.85 21.71
C LYS A 196 6.51 -19.85 22.87
N LYS A 197 7.59 -20.58 23.16
CA LYS A 197 7.68 -21.50 24.30
C LYS A 197 7.74 -20.70 25.62
N PRO A 198 7.02 -21.11 26.68
CA PRO A 198 6.75 -20.29 27.87
C PRO A 198 7.96 -19.91 28.73
N ASN A 199 9.17 -20.42 28.44
CA ASN A 199 10.37 -20.24 29.26
C ASN A 199 11.36 -19.17 28.76
N ARG A 200 11.02 -18.30 27.80
CA ARG A 200 11.93 -17.21 27.34
C ARG A 200 11.40 -15.81 27.67
N LEU A 201 12.33 -14.96 28.13
CA LEU A 201 12.16 -13.62 28.72
C LEU A 201 11.31 -12.62 27.91
N LEU A 202 10.81 -11.61 28.63
CA LEU A 202 9.98 -10.47 28.22
C LEU A 202 10.41 -9.75 26.92
N HIS A 203 11.69 -9.84 26.53
CA HIS A 203 12.25 -9.20 25.32
C HIS A 203 11.76 -9.85 23.99
N ASN A 204 11.18 -11.05 24.05
CA ASN A 204 10.67 -11.78 22.87
C ASN A 204 9.26 -11.38 22.42
N LYS A 205 8.48 -10.71 23.29
CA LYS A 205 7.07 -10.36 22.99
C LYS A 205 6.97 -9.28 21.89
N ASP A 206 7.91 -8.34 21.87
CA ASP A 206 7.95 -7.26 20.88
C ASP A 206 8.27 -7.80 19.48
N ILE A 207 9.27 -8.69 19.38
CA ILE A 207 9.64 -9.35 18.11
C ILE A 207 8.49 -10.23 17.60
N SER A 208 7.79 -10.92 18.51
CA SER A 208 6.64 -11.74 18.13
C SER A 208 5.47 -10.95 17.56
N THR A 209 5.21 -9.79 18.14
CA THR A 209 4.18 -8.88 17.65
C THR A 209 4.60 -8.32 16.30
N LEU A 210 5.86 -7.87 16.20
CA LEU A 210 6.43 -7.33 14.97
C LEU A 210 6.40 -8.33 13.81
N TYR A 211 6.77 -9.59 14.04
CA TYR A 211 6.69 -10.65 13.04
C TYR A 211 5.24 -10.87 12.58
N SER A 212 4.30 -10.94 13.53
CA SER A 212 2.89 -11.18 13.23
C SER A 212 2.27 -10.04 12.41
N ASP A 213 2.59 -8.80 12.77
CA ASP A 213 2.17 -7.61 12.04
C ASP A 213 2.81 -7.55 10.64
N THR A 214 4.11 -7.88 10.54
CA THR A 214 4.83 -7.93 9.25
C THR A 214 4.25 -9.03 8.34
N ARG A 215 3.90 -10.19 8.89
CA ARG A 215 3.24 -11.27 8.16
C ARG A 215 1.88 -10.83 7.63
N MET A 216 1.07 -10.17 8.45
CA MET A 216 -0.20 -9.59 8.02
C MET A 216 0.00 -8.54 6.90
N HIS A 217 1.02 -7.69 7.00
CA HIS A 217 1.35 -6.72 5.95
C HIS A 217 1.76 -7.38 4.62
N LEU A 218 2.49 -8.50 4.66
CA LEU A 218 2.79 -9.31 3.47
C LEU A 218 1.51 -9.85 2.83
N GLU A 219 0.61 -10.44 3.63
CA GLU A 219 -0.66 -11.00 3.13
C GLU A 219 -1.50 -9.92 2.44
N LEU A 220 -1.61 -8.74 3.06
CA LEU A 220 -2.25 -7.57 2.45
C LEU A 220 -1.49 -7.06 1.21
N GLY A 221 -0.16 -7.19 1.18
CA GLY A 221 0.69 -6.83 0.05
C GLY A 221 0.38 -7.67 -1.19
N TRP A 222 0.37 -9.00 -1.06
CA TRP A 222 -0.03 -9.91 -2.14
C TRP A 222 -1.47 -9.71 -2.59
N ALA A 223 -2.39 -9.46 -1.65
CA ALA A 223 -3.77 -9.15 -1.97
C ALA A 223 -3.92 -7.85 -2.79
N LYS A 224 -3.25 -6.78 -2.35
CA LYS A 224 -3.24 -5.49 -3.07
C LYS A 224 -2.62 -5.64 -4.46
N TYR A 225 -1.53 -6.40 -4.56
CA TYR A 225 -0.88 -6.70 -5.83
C TYR A 225 -1.85 -7.29 -6.85
N GLY A 226 -2.55 -8.37 -6.47
CA GLY A 226 -3.48 -9.03 -7.37
C GLY A 226 -4.71 -8.18 -7.73
N ASN A 227 -5.25 -7.42 -6.76
CA ASN A 227 -6.34 -6.46 -7.04
C ASN A 227 -5.91 -5.37 -8.03
N MET A 228 -4.75 -4.75 -7.82
CA MET A 228 -4.23 -3.70 -8.71
C MET A 228 -3.90 -4.27 -10.10
N LEU A 229 -3.39 -5.50 -10.18
CA LEU A 229 -3.11 -6.14 -11.46
C LEU A 229 -4.40 -6.46 -12.24
N LEU A 230 -5.45 -6.93 -11.57
CA LEU A 230 -6.76 -7.13 -12.21
C LEU A 230 -7.38 -5.81 -12.67
N LEU A 231 -7.33 -4.77 -11.85
CA LEU A 231 -7.79 -3.43 -12.22
C LEU A 231 -7.02 -2.88 -13.44
N TYR A 232 -5.69 -3.00 -13.44
CA TYR A 232 -4.87 -2.56 -14.56
C TYR A 232 -5.16 -3.36 -15.83
N SER A 233 -5.37 -4.67 -15.70
CA SER A 233 -5.74 -5.56 -16.80
C SER A 233 -7.09 -5.17 -17.40
N GLN A 234 -8.08 -4.91 -16.55
CA GLN A 234 -9.40 -4.39 -16.93
C GLN A 234 -9.26 -3.06 -17.70
N TYR A 235 -8.44 -2.13 -17.21
CA TYR A 235 -8.19 -0.85 -17.87
C TYR A 235 -7.56 -1.02 -19.26
N LYS A 236 -6.53 -1.85 -19.39
CA LYS A 236 -5.88 -2.15 -20.68
C LYS A 236 -6.84 -2.80 -21.67
N LEU A 237 -7.69 -3.71 -21.20
CA LEU A 237 -8.72 -4.34 -22.03
C LEU A 237 -9.69 -3.28 -22.60
N PHE A 238 -10.16 -2.34 -21.78
CA PHE A 238 -11.02 -1.24 -22.27
C PHE A 238 -10.32 -0.31 -23.26
N GLN A 239 -9.03 -0.01 -23.07
CA GLN A 239 -8.26 0.78 -24.04
C GLN A 239 -8.17 0.09 -25.41
N GLN A 240 -7.96 -1.23 -25.43
CA GLN A 240 -7.92 -2.01 -26.68
C GLN A 240 -9.26 -1.96 -27.44
N PHE A 241 -10.40 -1.97 -26.73
CA PHE A 241 -11.71 -1.84 -27.37
C PHE A 241 -11.97 -0.44 -27.93
N ARG A 242 -11.48 0.62 -27.27
CA ARG A 242 -11.63 2.00 -27.75
C ARG A 242 -10.77 2.29 -28.99
N THR A 243 -9.53 1.80 -29.00
CA THR A 243 -8.61 1.98 -30.14
C THR A 243 -9.08 1.23 -31.38
N LYS A 244 -9.65 0.01 -31.24
CA LYS A 244 -10.24 -0.73 -32.37
C LYS A 244 -11.51 -0.11 -32.96
N LYS A 245 -12.22 0.76 -32.21
CA LYS A 245 -13.42 1.48 -32.69
C LYS A 245 -13.10 2.88 -33.22
N ALA A 246 -11.88 3.38 -33.01
CA ALA A 246 -11.47 4.74 -33.34
C ALA A 246 -10.36 4.76 -34.39
N ASP A 247 -10.62 4.20 -35.57
CA ASP A 247 -9.85 4.52 -36.79
C ASP A 247 -10.24 5.88 -37.41
N THR A 248 -11.09 6.66 -36.73
CA THR A 248 -11.45 8.03 -37.12
C THR A 248 -11.56 8.94 -35.89
N SER A 249 -10.43 9.24 -35.25
CA SER A 249 -10.08 10.58 -34.74
C SER A 249 -8.94 10.48 -33.72
N ARG A 250 -7.85 11.20 -34.00
CA ARG A 250 -6.77 11.44 -33.04
C ARG A 250 -7.34 12.18 -31.83
N SER A 251 -7.49 11.48 -30.71
CA SER A 251 -7.60 12.11 -29.41
C SER A 251 -6.57 11.50 -28.48
N THR A 252 -5.51 12.27 -28.22
CA THR A 252 -4.45 11.98 -27.27
C THR A 252 -5.03 11.92 -25.85
N SER A 253 -5.31 10.72 -25.32
CA SER A 253 -5.61 10.57 -23.89
C SER A 253 -4.31 10.43 -23.11
N SER A 254 -4.03 11.37 -22.21
CA SER A 254 -2.76 11.53 -21.48
C SER A 254 -2.59 10.56 -20.30
N ILE A 255 -3.04 9.31 -20.41
CA ILE A 255 -2.82 8.27 -19.39
C ILE A 255 -2.19 7.06 -20.08
N GLU A 256 -1.06 7.29 -20.74
CA GLU A 256 -0.10 6.22 -20.91
C GLU A 256 0.73 6.20 -19.63
N PRO A 257 0.65 5.14 -18.80
CA PRO A 257 1.71 4.87 -17.85
C PRO A 257 2.99 4.82 -18.67
N LYS A 258 3.94 5.70 -18.39
CA LYS A 258 5.27 5.64 -18.98
C LYS A 258 5.88 4.28 -18.61
N GLU A 259 5.68 3.27 -19.46
CA GLU A 259 6.32 1.95 -19.38
C GLU A 259 7.84 2.03 -19.68
N SER A 260 8.47 3.19 -19.43
CA SER A 260 9.81 3.54 -19.91
C SER A 260 10.94 3.36 -18.88
N ALA A 261 10.68 2.78 -17.72
CA ALA A 261 11.76 2.47 -16.77
C ALA A 261 12.14 1.00 -16.90
N GLU A 262 13.41 0.73 -17.18
CA GLU A 262 13.95 -0.62 -17.19
C GLU A 262 13.62 -1.34 -15.86
N PRO A 263 13.31 -2.65 -15.90
CA PRO A 263 13.11 -3.46 -14.70
C PRO A 263 14.29 -3.32 -13.75
N LEU A 264 14.04 -3.26 -12.45
CA LEU A 264 15.12 -3.24 -11.47
C LEU A 264 15.84 -4.59 -11.54
N THR A 265 17.17 -4.55 -11.64
CA THR A 265 17.96 -5.76 -11.76
C THR A 265 18.14 -6.39 -10.37
N PHE A 266 17.36 -7.43 -10.09
CA PHE A 266 17.54 -8.25 -8.89
C PHE A 266 18.67 -9.25 -9.11
N ASN A 267 19.91 -8.85 -8.79
CA ASN A 267 21.07 -9.74 -8.88
C ASN A 267 21.22 -10.56 -7.60
N TRP A 268 20.48 -11.66 -7.50
CA TRP A 268 20.73 -12.70 -6.49
C TRP A 268 21.50 -13.83 -7.17
N GLU A 269 22.82 -13.73 -7.18
CA GLU A 269 23.72 -14.65 -7.90
C GLU A 269 23.55 -16.13 -7.47
N ASN A 270 22.85 -16.39 -6.37
CA ASN A 270 22.41 -17.70 -5.91
C ASN A 270 20.91 -17.70 -5.56
N LEU A 271 20.06 -17.45 -6.54
CA LEU A 271 18.60 -17.41 -6.32
C LEU A 271 18.10 -18.78 -5.85
N ASP A 272 17.74 -18.90 -4.56
CA ASP A 272 17.08 -20.10 -4.02
C ASP A 272 15.86 -20.39 -4.92
N GLN A 273 15.75 -21.63 -5.40
CA GLN A 273 14.65 -22.06 -6.25
C GLN A 273 13.29 -21.73 -5.61
N ARG A 274 13.21 -21.76 -4.28
CA ARG A 274 12.02 -21.34 -3.52
C ARG A 274 11.61 -19.90 -3.79
N LEU A 275 12.56 -18.98 -3.97
CA LEU A 275 12.25 -17.58 -4.29
C LEU A 275 11.64 -17.46 -5.69
N LYS A 276 12.14 -18.22 -6.68
CA LYS A 276 11.52 -18.31 -8.01
C LYS A 276 10.11 -18.85 -7.91
N ASP A 277 9.94 -19.94 -7.16
CA ASP A 277 8.66 -20.60 -7.00
C ASP A 277 7.63 -19.66 -6.35
N ILE A 278 8.03 -18.86 -5.35
CA ILE A 278 7.19 -17.82 -4.76
C ILE A 278 6.84 -16.74 -5.78
N ALA A 279 7.82 -16.18 -6.50
CA ALA A 279 7.58 -15.14 -7.48
C ALA A 279 6.67 -15.62 -8.62
N CYS A 280 6.76 -16.89 -9.01
CA CYS A 280 5.93 -17.47 -10.08
C CYS A 280 4.49 -17.81 -9.66
N GLN A 281 4.10 -17.63 -8.38
CA GLN A 281 2.73 -17.91 -7.92
C GLN A 281 1.66 -17.02 -8.56
N VAL A 282 2.07 -15.88 -9.10
CA VAL A 282 1.18 -14.92 -9.78
C VAL A 282 1.95 -14.23 -10.91
N THR A 283 1.27 -13.98 -12.02
CA THR A 283 1.84 -13.25 -13.17
C THR A 283 2.16 -11.79 -12.79
N ASP A 284 3.20 -11.24 -13.40
CA ASP A 284 3.54 -9.81 -13.40
C ASP A 284 3.05 -9.06 -14.63
N LYS A 285 2.49 -9.77 -15.59
CA LYS A 285 1.90 -9.21 -16.81
C LYS A 285 0.41 -9.02 -16.64
N TYR A 286 -0.11 -7.97 -17.26
CA TYR A 286 -1.56 -7.80 -17.38
C TYR A 286 -2.16 -8.97 -18.16
N VAL A 287 -3.42 -9.29 -17.86
CA VAL A 287 -4.15 -10.40 -18.45
C VAL A 287 -5.29 -9.91 -19.34
N SER A 288 -5.65 -10.69 -20.35
CA SER A 288 -6.72 -10.34 -21.30
C SER A 288 -7.81 -11.41 -21.41
N ASN A 289 -7.69 -12.52 -20.68
CA ASN A 289 -8.62 -13.63 -20.72
C ASN A 289 -9.07 -14.05 -19.32
N LEU A 290 -10.24 -14.70 -19.26
CA LEU A 290 -10.89 -15.13 -18.02
C LEU A 290 -10.06 -16.15 -17.24
N ARG A 291 -9.35 -17.05 -17.91
CA ARG A 291 -8.57 -18.11 -17.25
C ARG A 291 -7.48 -17.49 -16.37
N ASP A 292 -6.70 -16.58 -16.95
CA ASP A 292 -5.59 -15.94 -16.24
C ASP A 292 -6.11 -14.96 -15.18
N ALA A 293 -7.21 -14.24 -15.47
CA ALA A 293 -7.89 -13.40 -14.48
C ALA A 293 -8.41 -14.21 -13.28
N LYS A 294 -8.97 -15.42 -13.52
CA LYS A 294 -9.38 -16.35 -12.46
C LYS A 294 -8.19 -16.82 -11.62
N ALA A 295 -7.03 -17.06 -12.23
CA ALA A 295 -5.82 -17.42 -11.49
C ALA A 295 -5.39 -16.29 -10.52
N ILE A 296 -5.39 -15.03 -10.98
CA ILE A 296 -5.11 -13.87 -10.12
C ILE A 296 -6.18 -13.73 -9.04
N PHE A 297 -7.46 -13.92 -9.38
CA PHE A 297 -8.57 -13.86 -8.42
C PHE A 297 -8.40 -14.89 -7.29
N VAL A 298 -8.10 -16.14 -7.62
CA VAL A 298 -7.89 -17.22 -6.63
C VAL A 298 -6.69 -16.90 -5.74
N HIS A 299 -5.59 -16.43 -6.33
CA HIS A 299 -4.41 -16.02 -5.58
C HIS A 299 -4.74 -14.87 -4.61
N THR A 300 -5.42 -13.83 -5.09
CA THR A 300 -5.79 -12.64 -4.32
C THR A 300 -6.72 -12.96 -3.16
N THR A 301 -7.79 -13.71 -3.43
CA THR A 301 -8.78 -14.09 -2.42
C THR A 301 -8.20 -15.01 -1.36
N LYS A 302 -7.29 -15.93 -1.72
CA LYS A 302 -6.53 -16.74 -0.75
C LYS A 302 -5.81 -15.87 0.27
N TRP A 303 -5.14 -14.79 -0.16
CA TRP A 303 -4.42 -13.90 0.75
C TRP A 303 -5.35 -13.00 1.58
N LEU A 304 -6.46 -12.52 0.99
CA LEU A 304 -7.48 -11.76 1.73
C LEU A 304 -8.18 -12.59 2.82
N GLU A 305 -8.42 -13.88 2.58
CA GLU A 305 -9.01 -14.76 3.60
C GLU A 305 -8.00 -15.10 4.71
N LYS A 306 -6.71 -15.24 4.39
CA LYS A 306 -5.66 -15.37 5.42
C LYS A 306 -5.59 -14.15 6.32
N SER A 307 -5.54 -12.94 5.74
CA SER A 307 -5.47 -11.71 6.54
C SER A 307 -6.75 -11.50 7.37
N LYS A 308 -7.91 -11.89 6.86
CA LYS A 308 -9.18 -11.87 7.60
C LYS A 308 -9.14 -12.78 8.84
N ALA A 309 -8.54 -13.96 8.73
CA ALA A 309 -8.40 -14.87 9.86
C ALA A 309 -7.47 -14.32 10.97
N TYR A 310 -6.49 -13.48 10.62
CA TYR A 310 -5.64 -12.78 11.59
C TYR A 310 -6.46 -11.81 12.43
N PHE A 311 -7.26 -10.94 11.80
CA PHE A 311 -8.06 -9.93 12.51
C PHE A 311 -9.13 -10.51 13.43
N LEU A 312 -9.67 -11.69 13.10
CA LEU A 312 -10.65 -12.36 13.95
C LEU A 312 -10.04 -12.90 15.25
N LYS A 313 -8.73 -13.16 15.28
CA LYS A 313 -8.02 -13.68 16.46
C LYS A 313 -7.56 -12.58 17.41
N THR A 314 -7.47 -11.34 16.93
CA THR A 314 -6.96 -10.21 17.71
C THR A 314 -8.14 -9.33 18.11
N GLU A 315 -8.60 -9.41 19.37
CA GLU A 315 -9.76 -8.68 19.94
C GLU A 315 -9.57 -7.14 20.03
N ASN A 316 -8.82 -6.53 19.11
CA ASN A 316 -8.47 -5.11 19.15
C ASN A 316 -9.25 -4.32 18.09
N THR A 317 -10.02 -3.33 18.56
CA THR A 317 -10.87 -2.42 17.79
C THR A 317 -10.13 -1.69 16.66
N LEU A 318 -8.81 -1.46 16.77
CA LEU A 318 -8.00 -0.88 15.69
C LEU A 318 -8.03 -1.73 14.40
N PHE A 319 -8.13 -3.06 14.55
CA PHE A 319 -8.19 -3.99 13.42
C PHE A 319 -9.56 -4.06 12.74
N LEU A 320 -10.62 -3.50 13.33
CA LEU A 320 -11.94 -3.48 12.69
C LEU A 320 -11.89 -2.74 11.36
N SER A 321 -11.17 -1.61 11.30
CA SER A 321 -11.00 -0.84 10.06
C SER A 321 -10.28 -1.65 8.95
N LEU A 322 -9.22 -2.36 9.32
CA LEU A 322 -8.45 -3.22 8.40
C LEU A 322 -9.25 -4.46 7.98
N TYR A 323 -10.03 -5.03 8.89
CA TYR A 323 -10.93 -6.14 8.62
C TYR A 323 -12.04 -5.75 7.63
N LEU A 324 -12.70 -4.60 7.85
CA LEU A 324 -13.71 -4.06 6.93
C LEU A 324 -13.11 -3.75 5.56
N THR A 325 -11.92 -3.14 5.55
CA THR A 325 -11.16 -2.87 4.32
C THR A 325 -10.81 -4.16 3.59
N THR A 326 -10.43 -5.23 4.30
CA THR A 326 -10.13 -6.55 3.71
C THR A 326 -11.38 -7.14 3.05
N ARG A 327 -12.52 -7.13 3.76
CA ARG A 327 -13.80 -7.60 3.19
C ARG A 327 -14.22 -6.80 1.97
N TYR A 328 -14.11 -5.48 2.02
CA TYR A 328 -14.39 -4.61 0.88
C TYR A 328 -13.47 -4.93 -0.31
N ASN A 329 -12.17 -5.17 -0.06
CA ASN A 329 -11.23 -5.54 -1.11
C ASN A 329 -11.59 -6.86 -1.82
N ILE A 330 -12.22 -7.83 -1.14
CA ILE A 330 -12.73 -9.05 -1.80
C ILE A 330 -13.83 -8.68 -2.81
N THR A 331 -14.73 -7.76 -2.44
CA THR A 331 -15.79 -7.29 -3.35
C THR A 331 -15.24 -6.55 -4.57
N LEU A 332 -14.11 -5.86 -4.43
CA LEU A 332 -13.36 -5.26 -5.54
C LEU A 332 -12.71 -6.32 -6.42
N THR A 333 -12.16 -7.40 -5.86
CA THR A 333 -11.61 -8.50 -6.67
C THR A 333 -12.68 -9.09 -7.59
N TYR A 334 -13.91 -9.30 -7.08
CA TYR A 334 -15.04 -9.71 -7.91
C TYR A 334 -15.41 -8.67 -8.98
N LYS A 335 -15.38 -7.37 -8.63
CA LYS A 335 -15.64 -6.27 -9.57
C LYS A 335 -14.71 -6.32 -10.78
N HIS A 336 -13.41 -6.56 -10.53
CA HIS A 336 -12.43 -6.58 -11.61
C HIS A 336 -12.47 -7.88 -12.42
N LEU A 337 -12.79 -9.01 -11.79
CA LEU A 337 -12.94 -10.30 -12.49
C LEU A 337 -14.13 -10.31 -13.45
N GLU A 338 -15.23 -9.67 -13.07
CA GLU A 338 -16.49 -9.65 -13.83
C GLU A 338 -16.30 -9.18 -15.28
N CYS A 339 -15.40 -8.23 -15.53
CA CYS A 339 -15.13 -7.72 -16.88
C CYS A 339 -14.51 -8.74 -17.85
N PHE A 340 -14.01 -9.86 -17.33
CA PHE A 340 -13.48 -10.96 -18.14
C PHE A 340 -14.50 -12.07 -18.38
N GLU A 341 -15.67 -12.03 -17.72
CA GLU A 341 -16.68 -13.08 -17.77
C GLU A 341 -17.64 -12.84 -18.96
N PRO A 342 -17.59 -13.65 -20.04
CA PRO A 342 -18.46 -13.45 -21.18
C PRO A 342 -19.94 -13.74 -20.86
N ASP A 343 -20.20 -14.72 -19.99
CA ASP A 343 -21.56 -15.14 -19.63
C ASP A 343 -22.25 -14.08 -18.76
N ARG A 344 -23.32 -13.47 -19.27
CA ARG A 344 -24.09 -12.44 -18.57
C ARG A 344 -24.79 -12.96 -17.31
N SER A 345 -25.30 -14.19 -17.32
CA SER A 345 -25.93 -14.79 -16.15
C SER A 345 -24.90 -14.95 -15.02
N MET A 346 -23.67 -15.34 -15.37
CA MET A 346 -22.55 -15.38 -14.41
C MET A 346 -22.19 -13.99 -13.90
N ARG A 347 -22.12 -12.97 -14.76
CA ARG A 347 -21.89 -11.58 -14.34
C ARG A 347 -22.97 -11.07 -13.38
N ILE A 348 -24.24 -11.31 -13.69
CA ILE A 348 -25.37 -11.00 -12.80
C ILE A 348 -25.18 -11.67 -11.44
N ASN A 349 -24.82 -12.96 -11.41
CA ASN A 349 -24.57 -13.69 -10.16
C ASN A 349 -23.38 -13.12 -9.38
N MET A 350 -22.31 -12.69 -10.06
CA MET A 350 -21.18 -12.01 -9.42
C MET A 350 -21.62 -10.68 -8.80
N HIS A 351 -22.42 -9.86 -9.48
CA HIS A 351 -22.94 -8.62 -8.91
C HIS A 351 -23.87 -8.85 -7.72
N LYS A 352 -24.77 -9.85 -7.78
CA LYS A 352 -25.61 -10.24 -6.64
C LYS A 352 -24.76 -10.62 -5.43
N ARG A 353 -23.72 -11.43 -5.65
CA ARG A 353 -22.78 -11.83 -4.59
C ARG A 353 -22.05 -10.62 -4.00
N ARG A 354 -21.57 -9.70 -4.85
CA ARG A 354 -20.92 -8.45 -4.42
C ARG A 354 -21.85 -7.60 -3.56
N VAL A 355 -23.09 -7.39 -4.00
CA VAL A 355 -24.10 -6.63 -3.24
C VAL A 355 -24.31 -7.23 -1.86
N GLN A 356 -24.48 -8.56 -1.76
CA GLN A 356 -24.63 -9.22 -0.46
C GLN A 356 -23.42 -8.96 0.44
N MET A 357 -22.21 -9.13 -0.08
CA MET A 357 -20.98 -8.89 0.69
C MET A 357 -20.83 -7.43 1.12
N LEU A 358 -21.20 -6.48 0.26
CA LEU A 358 -21.17 -5.05 0.57
C LEU A 358 -22.19 -4.69 1.64
N LYS A 359 -23.41 -5.26 1.60
CA LYS A 359 -24.42 -5.12 2.67
C LYS A 359 -23.89 -5.68 4.00
N ASP A 360 -23.22 -6.84 3.99
CA ASP A 360 -22.60 -7.40 5.20
C ASP A 360 -21.53 -6.46 5.78
N VAL A 361 -20.71 -5.84 4.92
CA VAL A 361 -19.70 -4.84 5.35
C VAL A 361 -20.39 -3.61 5.93
N LEU A 362 -21.47 -3.12 5.31
CA LEU A 362 -22.23 -1.97 5.79
C LEU A 362 -22.84 -2.23 7.18
N ILE A 363 -23.39 -3.42 7.41
CA ILE A 363 -23.92 -3.84 8.71
C ILE A 363 -22.82 -3.84 9.77
N LEU A 364 -21.66 -4.41 9.46
CA LEU A 364 -20.51 -4.46 10.38
C LEU A 364 -19.89 -3.08 10.64
N ALA A 365 -20.01 -2.17 9.69
CA ALA A 365 -19.54 -0.80 9.80
C ALA A 365 -20.55 0.14 10.48
N LYS A 366 -21.70 -0.37 10.95
CA LYS A 366 -22.73 0.44 11.62
C LYS A 366 -22.14 1.15 12.83
N GLY A 367 -22.30 2.48 12.88
CA GLY A 367 -21.75 3.34 13.93
C GLY A 367 -20.35 3.89 13.64
N LEU A 368 -19.67 3.41 12.59
CA LEU A 368 -18.50 4.09 12.05
C LEU A 368 -18.96 5.28 11.22
N LYS A 369 -18.20 6.38 11.24
CA LYS A 369 -18.43 7.55 10.38
C LYS A 369 -17.25 7.74 9.45
N GLY A 370 -17.52 8.04 8.19
CA GLY A 370 -16.46 8.38 7.24
C GLY A 370 -16.80 8.13 5.79
N GLN A 371 -15.95 8.67 4.90
CA GLN A 371 -16.05 8.52 3.45
C GLN A 371 -16.06 7.06 2.98
N PHE A 372 -15.52 6.14 3.79
CA PHE A 372 -15.56 4.70 3.52
C PHE A 372 -16.98 4.15 3.34
N LEU A 373 -17.96 4.62 4.14
CA LEU A 373 -19.35 4.20 4.00
C LEU A 373 -19.97 4.69 2.70
N LEU A 374 -19.62 5.91 2.27
CA LEU A 374 -20.10 6.47 1.01
C LEU A 374 -19.64 5.61 -0.18
N TYR A 375 -18.37 5.18 -0.18
CA TYR A 375 -17.85 4.29 -1.23
C TYR A 375 -18.61 2.97 -1.30
N ILE A 376 -18.94 2.36 -0.15
CA ILE A 376 -19.71 1.12 -0.10
C ILE A 376 -21.11 1.33 -0.70
N CYS A 377 -21.81 2.40 -0.31
CA CYS A 377 -23.15 2.68 -0.83
C CYS A 377 -23.13 2.91 -2.35
N ILE A 378 -22.16 3.66 -2.87
CA ILE A 378 -21.99 3.87 -4.32
C ILE A 378 -21.71 2.53 -5.02
N ASP A 379 -20.87 1.67 -4.45
CA ASP A 379 -20.55 0.37 -5.06
C ASP A 379 -21.77 -0.59 -5.05
N ILE A 380 -22.66 -0.50 -4.06
CA ILE A 380 -23.94 -1.22 -4.05
C ILE A 380 -24.86 -0.70 -5.16
N VAL A 381 -25.06 0.62 -5.24
CA VAL A 381 -25.89 1.27 -6.25
C VAL A 381 -25.42 0.91 -7.66
N THR A 382 -24.13 1.06 -7.94
CA THR A 382 -23.55 0.74 -9.25
C THR A 382 -23.69 -0.74 -9.58
N SER A 383 -23.64 -1.63 -8.58
CA SER A 383 -23.86 -3.06 -8.80
C SER A 383 -25.32 -3.40 -9.10
N TYR A 384 -26.28 -2.73 -8.45
CA TYR A 384 -27.70 -2.87 -8.81
C TYR A 384 -28.00 -2.33 -10.20
N GLY A 385 -27.45 -1.17 -10.56
CA GLY A 385 -27.56 -0.62 -11.92
C GLY A 385 -27.08 -1.61 -12.97
N ALA A 386 -25.88 -2.18 -12.78
CA ALA A 386 -25.34 -3.19 -13.70
C ALA A 386 -26.23 -4.45 -13.82
N ILE A 387 -26.84 -4.90 -12.72
CA ILE A 387 -27.80 -6.03 -12.76
C ILE A 387 -29.03 -5.66 -13.60
N ILE A 388 -29.60 -4.49 -13.38
CA ILE A 388 -30.79 -4.01 -14.11
C ILE A 388 -30.46 -3.91 -15.61
N ASP A 389 -29.36 -3.26 -15.96
CA ASP A 389 -28.93 -3.09 -17.35
C ASP A 389 -28.78 -4.46 -18.05
N MET A 390 -28.10 -5.41 -17.40
CA MET A 390 -27.91 -6.75 -17.96
C MET A 390 -29.22 -7.55 -18.07
N LEU A 391 -30.17 -7.38 -17.15
CA LEU A 391 -31.48 -8.04 -17.22
C LEU A 391 -32.29 -7.49 -18.40
N MET A 392 -32.31 -6.16 -18.57
CA MET A 392 -33.00 -5.49 -19.67
C MET A 392 -32.42 -5.90 -21.02
N GLU A 393 -31.09 -5.85 -21.18
CA GLU A 393 -30.40 -6.29 -22.40
C GLU A 393 -30.68 -7.78 -22.72
N ASN A 394 -30.70 -8.64 -21.71
CA ASN A 394 -30.97 -10.07 -21.90
C ASN A 394 -32.39 -10.31 -22.41
N ALA A 395 -33.38 -9.62 -21.85
CA ALA A 395 -34.76 -9.73 -22.31
C ALA A 395 -34.90 -9.21 -23.75
N GLU A 396 -34.25 -8.09 -24.09
CA GLU A 396 -34.24 -7.55 -25.45
C GLU A 396 -33.66 -8.56 -26.45
N ILE A 397 -32.52 -9.17 -26.13
CA ILE A 397 -31.86 -10.15 -27.01
C ILE A 397 -32.67 -11.45 -27.13
N ALA A 398 -33.33 -11.87 -26.06
CA ALA A 398 -34.19 -13.05 -26.05
C ALA A 398 -35.59 -12.80 -26.66
N GLY A 399 -35.92 -11.54 -27.02
CA GLY A 399 -37.26 -11.16 -27.48
C GLY A 399 -38.35 -11.30 -26.42
N GLN A 400 -37.96 -11.29 -25.13
CA GLN A 400 -38.88 -11.42 -24.01
C GLN A 400 -39.56 -10.07 -23.73
N PRO A 401 -40.90 -10.04 -23.55
CA PRO A 401 -41.58 -8.83 -23.14
C PRO A 401 -41.15 -8.42 -21.72
N PHE A 402 -41.13 -7.11 -21.45
CA PHE A 402 -40.74 -6.57 -20.15
C PHE A 402 -41.52 -7.19 -18.97
N THR A 403 -42.79 -7.57 -19.18
CA THR A 403 -43.64 -8.21 -18.18
C THR A 403 -43.04 -9.49 -17.59
N GLU A 404 -42.15 -10.19 -18.31
CA GLU A 404 -41.46 -11.38 -17.79
C GLU A 404 -40.33 -11.06 -16.80
N ILE A 405 -39.73 -9.86 -16.89
CA ILE A 405 -38.63 -9.43 -16.03
C ILE A 405 -39.02 -8.28 -15.08
N GLU A 406 -40.21 -7.71 -15.24
CA GLU A 406 -40.69 -6.52 -14.54
C GLU A 406 -40.54 -6.64 -13.02
N THR A 407 -41.02 -7.73 -12.43
CA THR A 407 -40.95 -7.92 -10.97
C THR A 407 -39.51 -7.89 -10.45
N ALA A 408 -38.59 -8.56 -11.15
CA ALA A 408 -37.19 -8.61 -10.77
C ALA A 408 -36.52 -7.23 -10.93
N VAL A 409 -36.79 -6.53 -12.03
CA VAL A 409 -36.26 -5.18 -12.27
C VAL A 409 -36.75 -4.20 -11.21
N LEU A 410 -38.04 -4.18 -10.91
CA LEU A 410 -38.62 -3.31 -9.88
C LEU A 410 -38.04 -3.59 -8.49
N GLU A 411 -37.77 -4.86 -8.16
CA GLU A 411 -37.11 -5.22 -6.91
C GLU A 411 -35.69 -4.62 -6.83
N TYR A 412 -34.89 -4.71 -7.89
CA TYR A 412 -33.55 -4.12 -7.91
C TYR A 412 -33.58 -2.59 -7.89
N VAL A 413 -34.55 -1.96 -8.57
CA VAL A 413 -34.76 -0.51 -8.53
C VAL A 413 -35.07 -0.06 -7.10
N LYS A 414 -35.99 -0.75 -6.42
CA LYS A 414 -36.33 -0.45 -5.02
C LYS A 414 -35.10 -0.55 -4.12
N ASN A 415 -34.35 -1.65 -4.21
CA ASN A 415 -33.11 -1.83 -3.45
C ASN A 415 -32.04 -0.76 -3.75
N CYS A 416 -31.97 -0.30 -5.01
CA CYS A 416 -31.07 0.78 -5.43
C CYS A 416 -31.47 2.11 -4.78
N VAL A 417 -32.76 2.44 -4.73
CA VAL A 417 -33.29 3.63 -4.04
C VAL A 417 -32.98 3.58 -2.54
N GLU A 418 -33.25 2.45 -1.86
CA GLU A 418 -32.90 2.27 -0.44
C GLU A 418 -31.38 2.47 -0.20
N SER A 419 -30.55 2.05 -1.14
CA SER A 419 -29.08 2.23 -1.05
C SER A 419 -28.66 3.70 -1.22
N TRP A 420 -29.37 4.46 -2.06
CA TRP A 420 -29.19 5.91 -2.17
C TRP A 420 -29.63 6.65 -0.91
N GLU A 421 -30.74 6.26 -0.30
CA GLU A 421 -31.18 6.82 0.99
C GLU A 421 -30.11 6.62 2.07
N ASN A 422 -29.54 5.41 2.14
CA ASN A 422 -28.42 5.12 3.04
C ASN A 422 -27.19 6.00 2.74
N TYR A 423 -26.88 6.26 1.47
CA TYR A 423 -25.82 7.18 1.07
C TYR A 423 -26.09 8.61 1.59
N TYR A 424 -27.28 9.16 1.36
CA TYR A 424 -27.62 10.51 1.80
C TYR A 424 -27.60 10.66 3.31
N ASN A 425 -28.09 9.65 4.04
CA ASN A 425 -28.01 9.62 5.49
C ASN A 425 -26.56 9.62 5.98
N ALA A 426 -25.70 8.78 5.38
CA ALA A 426 -24.28 8.74 5.73
C ALA A 426 -23.53 10.05 5.39
N ASP A 427 -23.86 10.68 4.26
CA ASP A 427 -23.25 11.95 3.84
C ASP A 427 -23.68 13.11 4.75
N ALA A 428 -24.94 13.15 5.16
CA ALA A 428 -25.46 14.15 6.10
C ALA A 428 -24.76 14.10 7.46
N GLU A 429 -24.29 12.92 7.88
CA GLU A 429 -23.53 12.73 9.11
C GLU A 429 -22.04 13.10 9.01
N LEU A 430 -21.51 13.36 7.81
CA LEU A 430 -20.12 13.77 7.65
C LEU A 430 -19.92 15.22 8.10
N PRO A 431 -18.83 15.52 8.84
CA PRO A 431 -18.52 16.90 9.19
C PRO A 431 -18.26 17.70 7.91
N LYS A 432 -19.17 18.62 7.58
CA LYS A 432 -19.00 19.55 6.46
C LYS A 432 -17.72 20.35 6.70
N LEU A 433 -16.69 20.09 5.90
CA LEU A 433 -15.48 20.91 5.89
C LEU A 433 -15.90 22.34 5.59
N LYS A 434 -15.88 23.21 6.61
CA LYS A 434 -16.00 24.65 6.39
C LYS A 434 -14.86 25.04 5.45
N LYS A 435 -15.18 25.35 4.20
CA LYS A 435 -14.26 26.03 3.28
C LYS A 435 -13.76 27.27 4.02
N LYS A 436 -12.48 27.29 4.34
CA LYS A 436 -11.77 28.47 4.84
C LYS A 436 -10.93 29.02 3.72
#